data_AF-A0A067JZF1-F1
#
_entry.id   AF-A0A067JZF1-F1
#
_cell.length_a   1.000
_cell.length_b   1.000
_cell.length_c   1.000
_cell.angle_alpha   90.00
_cell.angle_beta   90.00
_cell.angle_gamma   90.00
#
_symmetry.space_group_name_H-M   'P 1'
#
loop_
_entity.id
_entity.type
_entity.pdbx_description
1 polymer ?
#
loop_
_entity_poly.entity_id
_entity_poly.type
_entity_poly.pdbx_seq_one_letter_code
_entity_poly.pdbx_strand_id
1 'polypeptide(L)'
;MASSSSSSYFAIVSGLSLAIFLSLISHSFAVTYDNRAIIINGDRKIIISGSIYYPRSTPGMWPKLIKQAKLGGLNAIETYVFWNAHEPQHRQCGTHTFWKTKKENTCHAIDSVDVVQKACLNQKNCTLDVNINKFALLPQEWRQIFSYRLAVEAVC
;
A
#
# COMPACT_ATOMS: atom_id res chain seq x y z
N MET A 1 57.03 -12.92 -1.47
CA MET A 1 55.88 -13.14 -0.56
C MET A 1 55.27 -11.78 -0.20
N ALA A 2 54.42 -11.18 -1.05
CA ALA A 2 53.81 -9.86 -0.74
C ALA A 2 52.51 -9.55 -1.54
N SER A 3 51.77 -10.56 -2.03
CA SER A 3 50.57 -10.34 -2.87
C SER A 3 49.23 -10.76 -2.24
N SER A 4 49.22 -11.45 -1.09
CA SER A 4 47.96 -11.91 -0.46
C SER A 4 47.26 -10.81 0.36
N SER A 5 48.02 -9.83 0.84
CA SER A 5 47.52 -8.75 1.71
C SER A 5 46.59 -7.80 0.96
N SER A 6 46.99 -7.34 -0.23
CA SER A 6 46.19 -6.41 -1.06
C SER A 6 44.86 -7.00 -1.53
N SER A 7 44.86 -8.26 -1.97
CA SER A 7 43.65 -8.97 -2.41
C SER A 7 42.61 -9.09 -1.29
N SER A 8 43.07 -9.33 -0.05
CA SER A 8 42.22 -9.43 1.13
C SER A 8 41.58 -8.08 1.49
N TYR A 9 42.34 -6.97 1.40
CA TYR A 9 41.79 -5.63 1.61
C TYR A 9 40.73 -5.25 0.57
N PHE A 10 40.95 -5.56 -0.71
CA PHE A 10 39.97 -5.29 -1.77
C PHE A 10 38.65 -6.05 -1.55
N ALA A 11 38.73 -7.31 -1.13
CA ALA A 11 37.55 -8.12 -0.82
C ALA A 11 36.77 -7.58 0.40
N ILE A 12 37.48 -7.11 1.43
CA ILE A 12 36.86 -6.50 2.62
C ILE A 12 36.15 -5.20 2.27
N VAL A 13 36.80 -4.32 1.49
CA VAL A 13 36.21 -3.03 1.08
C VAL A 13 35.01 -3.23 0.15
N SER A 14 35.07 -4.18 -0.80
CA SER A 14 33.93 -4.45 -1.67
C SER A 14 32.76 -5.10 -0.91
N GLY A 15 33.05 -6.00 0.04
CA GLY A 15 32.04 -6.61 0.91
C GLY A 15 31.34 -5.59 1.81
N LEU A 16 32.09 -4.66 2.42
CA LEU A 16 31.52 -3.55 3.21
C LEU A 16 30.66 -2.62 2.36
N SER A 17 31.12 -2.27 1.16
CA SER A 17 30.36 -1.42 0.23
C SER A 17 29.04 -2.08 -0.20
N LEU A 18 29.07 -3.37 -0.53
CA LEU A 18 27.88 -4.15 -0.89
C LEU A 18 26.90 -4.28 0.29
N ALA A 19 27.40 -4.50 1.52
CA ALA A 19 26.58 -4.58 2.73
C ALA A 19 25.88 -3.24 3.05
N ILE A 20 26.59 -2.11 2.89
CA ILE A 20 26.01 -0.77 3.04
C ILE A 20 24.94 -0.54 1.96
N PHE A 21 25.20 -0.95 0.72
CA PHE A 21 24.25 -0.84 -0.38
C PHE A 21 22.98 -1.68 -0.13
N LEU A 22 23.12 -2.91 0.37
CA LEU A 22 22.01 -3.79 0.75
C LEU A 22 21.19 -3.24 1.93
N SER A 23 21.84 -2.61 2.90
CA SER A 23 21.17 -1.96 4.04
C SER A 23 20.29 -0.77 3.60
N LEU A 24 20.78 0.04 2.65
CA LEU A 24 20.03 1.19 2.12
C LEU A 24 18.74 0.80 1.36
N ILE A 25 18.70 -0.42 0.80
CA ILE A 25 17.55 -0.92 0.01
C ILE A 25 16.39 -1.38 0.91
N SER A 26 16.63 -1.62 2.20
CA SER A 26 15.63 -2.18 3.13
C SER A 26 14.84 -1.10 3.88
N HIS A 27 14.19 -0.20 3.16
CA HIS A 27 13.27 0.77 3.77
C HIS A 27 11.85 0.18 3.87
N SER A 28 11.54 -0.48 5.00
CA SER A 28 10.16 -0.83 5.33
C SER A 28 9.39 0.42 5.79
N PHE A 29 8.25 0.69 5.17
CA PHE A 29 7.38 1.79 5.62
C PHE A 29 6.71 1.39 6.94
N ALA A 30 7.14 2.00 8.04
CA ALA A 30 6.63 1.70 9.38
C ALA A 30 5.75 2.85 9.87
N VAL A 31 4.50 2.54 10.22
CA VAL A 31 3.57 3.48 10.82
C VAL A 31 3.18 2.96 12.20
N THR A 32 3.44 3.75 13.22
CA THR A 32 3.06 3.46 14.61
C THR A 32 2.57 4.75 15.27
N TYR A 33 2.30 4.73 16.58
CA TYR A 33 1.89 5.89 17.33
C TYR A 33 2.38 5.79 18.77
N ASP A 34 2.47 6.94 19.44
CA ASP A 34 2.64 7.02 20.88
C ASP A 34 1.59 7.96 21.49
N ASN A 35 1.75 8.32 22.76
CA ASN A 35 0.82 9.21 23.47
C ASN A 35 0.78 10.65 22.93
N ARG A 36 1.62 11.02 21.97
CA ARG A 36 1.73 12.39 21.43
C ARG A 36 1.48 12.48 19.94
N ALA A 37 1.89 11.49 19.15
CA ALA A 37 1.83 11.61 17.69
C ALA A 37 1.80 10.27 16.96
N ILE A 38 1.39 10.33 15.70
CA ILE A 38 1.65 9.29 14.71
C ILE A 38 3.14 9.35 14.35
N ILE A 39 3.78 8.19 14.28
CA ILE A 39 5.20 8.01 13.95
C ILE A 39 5.28 7.33 12.59
N ILE A 40 5.88 8.02 11.61
CA ILE A 40 6.09 7.52 10.25
C ILE A 40 7.59 7.41 10.01
N ASN A 41 8.07 6.20 9.75
CA ASN A 41 9.49 5.88 9.54
C ASN A 41 10.40 6.37 10.70
N GLY A 42 9.93 6.21 11.93
CA GLY A 42 10.67 6.60 13.15
C GLY A 42 10.47 8.06 13.58
N ASP A 43 9.91 8.91 12.71
CA ASP A 43 9.69 10.31 13.02
C ASP A 43 8.25 10.59 13.47
N ARG A 44 8.08 11.31 14.59
CA ARG A 44 6.77 11.88 14.96
C ARG A 44 6.34 12.91 13.92
N LYS A 45 5.11 12.79 13.41
CA LYS A 45 4.51 13.71 12.44
C LYS A 45 3.22 14.30 13.00
N ILE A 46 3.02 15.60 12.79
CA ILE A 46 1.72 16.25 12.94
C ILE A 46 1.01 16.10 11.59
N ILE A 47 -0.13 15.43 11.57
CA ILE A 47 -0.92 15.26 10.35
C ILE A 47 -1.89 16.42 10.22
N ILE A 48 -1.74 17.18 9.13
CA ILE A 48 -2.66 18.24 8.73
C ILE A 48 -3.36 17.74 7.47
N SER A 49 -4.57 17.21 7.67
CA SER A 49 -5.36 16.53 6.64
C SER A 49 -6.48 17.41 6.12
N GLY A 50 -6.87 17.20 4.87
CA GLY A 50 -8.10 17.76 4.29
C GLY A 50 -8.86 16.73 3.49
N SER A 51 -10.19 16.79 3.53
CA SER A 51 -11.04 15.81 2.87
C SER A 51 -11.23 16.12 1.38
N ILE A 52 -10.93 15.15 0.51
CA ILE A 52 -11.25 15.21 -0.92
C ILE A 52 -12.00 13.94 -1.29
N TYR A 53 -13.30 14.05 -1.53
CA TYR A 53 -14.12 12.91 -1.96
C TYR A 53 -14.01 12.73 -3.48
N TYR A 54 -13.32 11.66 -3.89
CA TYR A 54 -13.05 11.39 -5.31
C TYR A 54 -14.30 11.35 -6.20
N PRO A 55 -15.49 10.85 -5.78
CA PRO A 55 -16.68 10.85 -6.65
C PRO A 55 -17.32 12.24 -6.82
N ARG A 56 -16.98 13.21 -5.96
CA ARG A 56 -17.54 14.57 -6.01
C ARG A 56 -16.75 15.50 -6.92
N SER A 57 -15.76 14.97 -7.63
CA SER A 57 -14.97 15.69 -8.64
C SER A 57 -14.61 14.74 -9.77
N THR A 58 -14.29 15.27 -10.95
CA THR A 58 -13.91 14.42 -12.08
C THR A 58 -12.45 13.99 -11.98
N PRO A 59 -12.03 12.84 -12.57
CA PRO A 59 -10.63 12.42 -12.58
C PRO A 59 -9.66 13.48 -13.11
N GLY A 60 -10.09 14.29 -14.09
CA GLY A 60 -9.28 15.39 -14.62
C GLY A 60 -9.04 16.54 -13.62
N MET A 61 -9.90 16.68 -12.59
CA MET A 61 -9.74 17.68 -11.54
C MET A 61 -8.82 17.22 -10.40
N TRP A 62 -8.70 15.91 -10.15
CA TRP A 62 -7.96 15.40 -8.98
C TRP A 62 -6.52 15.90 -8.88
N PRO A 63 -5.69 15.92 -9.95
CA PRO A 63 -4.33 16.43 -9.86
C PRO A 63 -4.28 17.89 -9.42
N LYS A 64 -5.24 18.71 -9.89
CA LYS A 64 -5.35 20.12 -9.49
C LYS A 64 -5.76 20.25 -8.03
N LEU A 65 -6.76 19.49 -7.57
CA LEU A 65 -7.25 19.55 -6.19
C LEU A 65 -6.17 19.13 -5.19
N ILE A 66 -5.47 18.01 -5.46
CA ILE A 66 -4.37 17.52 -4.63
C ILE A 66 -3.21 18.53 -4.62
N LYS A 67 -2.89 19.13 -5.77
CA LYS A 67 -1.86 20.17 -5.85
C LYS A 67 -2.23 21.39 -5.00
N GLN A 68 -3.47 21.86 -5.06
CA GLN A 68 -3.93 22.98 -4.24
C GLN A 68 -3.92 22.65 -2.74
N ALA A 69 -4.35 21.44 -2.36
CA ALA A 69 -4.26 20.96 -0.99
C ALA A 69 -2.81 20.98 -0.46
N LYS A 70 -1.86 20.46 -1.25
CA LYS A 70 -0.43 20.48 -0.91
C LYS A 70 0.12 21.91 -0.80
N LEU A 71 -0.25 22.80 -1.72
CA LEU A 71 0.14 24.22 -1.67
C LEU A 71 -0.47 24.94 -0.46
N GLY A 72 -1.66 24.53 -0.04
CA GLY A 72 -2.33 25.00 1.18
C GLY A 72 -1.73 24.47 2.48
N GLY A 73 -0.64 23.69 2.42
CA GLY A 73 0.06 23.18 3.60
C GLY A 73 -0.46 21.84 4.14
N LEU A 74 -1.37 21.17 3.42
CA LEU A 74 -1.82 19.83 3.80
C LEU A 74 -0.72 18.81 3.51
N ASN A 75 -0.50 17.89 4.46
CA ASN A 75 0.43 16.77 4.31
C ASN A 75 -0.27 15.40 4.22
N ALA A 76 -1.60 15.39 4.33
CA ALA A 76 -2.44 14.22 4.14
C ALA A 76 -3.75 14.59 3.43
N ILE A 77 -4.35 13.60 2.76
CA ILE A 77 -5.69 13.71 2.17
C ILE A 77 -6.54 12.59 2.77
N GLU A 78 -7.74 12.96 3.20
CA GLU A 78 -8.71 12.00 3.70
C GLU A 78 -9.84 11.81 2.68
N THR A 79 -10.31 10.57 2.53
CA THR A 79 -11.44 10.27 1.64
C THR A 79 -12.23 9.08 2.16
N TYR A 80 -13.57 9.17 2.06
CA TYR A 80 -14.44 8.01 2.26
C TYR A 80 -14.43 7.11 1.04
N VAL A 81 -14.61 5.81 1.27
CA VAL A 81 -14.94 4.85 0.21
C VAL A 81 -16.46 4.76 0.09
N PHE A 82 -16.99 5.14 -1.08
CA PHE A 82 -18.42 5.15 -1.35
C PHE A 82 -18.86 3.77 -1.87
N TRP A 83 -19.10 2.84 -0.94
CA TRP A 83 -19.40 1.45 -1.27
C TRP A 83 -20.57 1.31 -2.25
N ASN A 84 -21.66 2.04 -2.03
CA ASN A 84 -22.83 2.07 -2.91
C ASN A 84 -22.53 2.47 -4.37
N ALA A 85 -21.49 3.27 -4.61
CA ALA A 85 -21.05 3.63 -5.96
C ALA A 85 -20.22 2.53 -6.61
N HIS A 86 -19.49 1.75 -5.79
CA HIS A 86 -18.64 0.65 -6.25
C HIS A 86 -19.41 -0.66 -6.39
N GLU A 87 -20.40 -0.90 -5.53
CA GLU A 87 -21.32 -2.04 -5.53
C GLU A 87 -22.78 -1.55 -5.44
N PRO A 88 -23.37 -1.04 -6.55
CA PRO A 88 -24.75 -0.57 -6.58
C PRO A 88 -25.79 -1.67 -6.38
N GLN A 89 -25.47 -2.91 -6.76
CA GLN A 89 -26.25 -4.11 -6.45
C GLN A 89 -25.33 -5.19 -5.91
N HIS A 90 -25.86 -6.09 -5.09
CA HIS A 90 -25.08 -7.17 -4.49
C HIS A 90 -24.30 -7.97 -5.56
N ARG A 91 -22.99 -8.07 -5.36
CA ARG A 91 -21.98 -8.67 -6.25
C ARG A 91 -21.86 -8.02 -7.62
N GLN A 92 -22.35 -6.80 -7.80
CA GLN A 92 -22.25 -6.07 -9.05
C GLN A 92 -21.36 -4.84 -8.91
N CYS A 93 -20.21 -4.83 -9.59
CA CYS A 93 -19.39 -3.63 -9.79
C CYS A 93 -20.17 -2.58 -10.58
N GLY A 94 -20.12 -1.33 -10.13
CA GLY A 94 -20.64 -0.19 -10.89
C GLY A 94 -19.93 -0.04 -12.26
N THR A 95 -20.69 -0.12 -13.34
CA THR A 95 -20.22 0.06 -14.74
C THR A 95 -19.80 1.50 -15.08
N HIS A 96 -20.12 2.45 -14.19
CA HIS A 96 -19.94 3.90 -14.39
C HIS A 96 -18.65 4.47 -13.78
N THR A 97 -17.79 3.63 -13.23
CA THR A 97 -16.50 4.12 -12.76
C THR A 97 -15.52 4.29 -13.93
N PHE A 98 -14.58 5.21 -13.75
CA PHE A 98 -13.36 5.37 -14.54
C PHE A 98 -12.62 4.04 -14.81
N TRP A 99 -12.92 2.99 -14.05
CA TRP A 99 -12.45 1.61 -14.17
C TRP A 99 -13.24 0.78 -15.18
N LYS A 100 -13.20 1.17 -16.47
CA LYS A 100 -13.72 0.33 -17.55
C LYS A 100 -12.84 -0.91 -17.75
N THR A 101 -13.05 -1.96 -16.97
CA THR A 101 -12.56 -3.30 -17.28
C THR A 101 -13.72 -4.19 -17.71
N LYS A 102 -13.73 -4.51 -19.00
CA LYS A 102 -14.70 -5.36 -19.68
C LYS A 102 -14.39 -6.83 -19.38
N LYS A 103 -15.00 -7.40 -18.34
CA LYS A 103 -15.46 -8.81 -18.29
C LYS A 103 -15.98 -9.09 -16.88
N GLU A 104 -17.25 -9.49 -16.83
CA GLU A 104 -17.98 -9.97 -15.66
C GLU A 104 -18.11 -8.90 -14.57
N ASN A 105 -19.32 -8.37 -14.39
CA ASN A 105 -19.62 -7.27 -13.46
C ASN A 105 -19.43 -7.64 -11.97
N THR A 106 -18.52 -8.54 -11.57
CA THR A 106 -18.36 -9.01 -10.19
C THR A 106 -17.17 -8.37 -9.48
N CYS A 107 -17.39 -7.80 -8.28
CA CYS A 107 -16.36 -7.18 -7.42
C CYS A 107 -15.66 -8.16 -6.47
N HIS A 108 -16.21 -9.35 -6.28
CA HIS A 108 -15.68 -10.32 -5.32
C HIS A 108 -14.57 -11.13 -5.96
N ALA A 109 -13.38 -11.10 -5.36
CA ALA A 109 -12.37 -12.12 -5.62
C ALA A 109 -12.94 -13.48 -5.20
N ILE A 110 -12.89 -14.44 -6.13
CA ILE A 110 -13.57 -15.75 -6.05
C ILE A 110 -13.26 -16.50 -4.74
N ASP A 111 -12.09 -16.29 -4.16
CA ASP A 111 -11.52 -17.00 -3.01
C ASP A 111 -11.12 -16.10 -1.84
N SER A 112 -11.41 -14.79 -1.89
CA SER A 112 -10.92 -13.84 -0.89
C SER A 112 -11.34 -14.16 0.54
N VAL A 113 -12.57 -14.66 0.73
CA VAL A 113 -13.07 -15.09 2.06
C VAL A 113 -12.29 -16.30 2.56
N ASP A 114 -12.05 -17.29 1.69
CA ASP A 114 -11.29 -18.50 2.03
C ASP A 114 -9.84 -18.17 2.39
N VAL A 115 -9.22 -17.21 1.68
CA VAL A 115 -7.84 -16.76 1.94
C VAL A 115 -7.73 -16.12 3.32
N VAL A 116 -8.64 -15.20 3.67
CA VAL A 116 -8.63 -14.53 4.98
C VAL A 116 -8.99 -15.51 6.09
N GLN A 117 -10.03 -16.33 5.90
CA GLN A 117 -10.47 -17.30 6.90
C GLN A 117 -9.40 -18.35 7.18
N LYS A 118 -8.78 -18.91 6.14
CA LYS A 118 -7.69 -19.88 6.30
C LYS A 118 -6.49 -19.29 7.05
N ALA A 119 -6.18 -18.01 6.82
CA ALA A 119 -4.97 -17.42 7.35
C ALA A 119 -5.14 -16.71 8.69
N CYS A 120 -6.33 -16.19 9.01
CA CYS A 120 -6.56 -15.32 10.17
C CYS A 120 -7.56 -15.85 11.20
N LEU A 121 -8.34 -16.89 10.90
CA LEU A 121 -9.33 -17.40 11.85
C LEU A 121 -8.64 -17.90 13.14
N ASN A 122 -9.19 -17.53 14.30
CA ASN A 122 -8.67 -17.82 15.64
C ASN A 122 -7.32 -17.16 16.01
N GLN A 123 -6.86 -16.16 15.26
CA GLN A 123 -5.68 -15.39 15.63
C GLN A 123 -6.08 -14.09 16.33
N LYS A 124 -5.35 -13.73 17.40
CA LYS A 124 -5.52 -12.42 18.09
C LYS A 124 -5.05 -11.23 17.26
N ASN A 125 -4.16 -11.47 16.30
CA ASN A 125 -3.66 -10.47 15.36
C ASN A 125 -3.23 -11.23 14.09
N CYS A 126 -3.69 -10.77 12.92
CA CYS A 126 -3.34 -11.36 11.64
C CYS A 126 -2.92 -10.27 10.65
N THR A 127 -1.76 -10.47 10.01
CA THR A 127 -1.30 -9.61 8.90
C THR A 127 -1.17 -10.45 7.65
N LEU A 128 -1.86 -10.04 6.58
CA LEU A 128 -1.75 -10.67 5.27
C LEU A 128 -1.15 -9.69 4.29
N ASP A 129 -0.09 -10.13 3.61
CA ASP A 129 0.37 -9.44 2.41
C ASP A 129 -0.70 -9.60 1.33
N VAL A 130 -1.28 -8.48 0.91
CA VAL A 130 -2.23 -8.44 -0.20
C VAL A 130 -1.40 -8.35 -1.48
N ASN A 131 -1.25 -9.49 -2.14
CA ASN A 131 -0.60 -9.55 -3.44
C ASN A 131 -1.54 -10.15 -4.48
N ILE A 132 -1.23 -9.87 -5.75
CA ILE A 132 -2.01 -10.34 -6.90
C ILE A 132 -2.10 -11.87 -7.00
N ASN A 133 -1.13 -12.58 -6.42
CA ASN A 133 -1.10 -14.04 -6.41
C ASN A 133 -1.96 -14.64 -5.28
N LYS A 134 -2.35 -13.85 -4.27
CA LYS A 134 -3.10 -14.26 -3.07
C LYS A 134 -4.55 -13.77 -3.08
N PHE A 135 -4.87 -12.62 -3.69
CA PHE A 135 -6.20 -11.98 -3.62
C PHE A 135 -6.84 -11.64 -4.99
N ALA A 136 -6.40 -12.33 -6.05
CA ALA A 136 -6.91 -12.29 -7.42
C ALA A 136 -6.25 -11.33 -8.44
N LEU A 137 -6.35 -11.79 -9.69
CA LEU A 137 -5.62 -11.41 -10.90
C LEU A 137 -6.10 -10.06 -11.48
N LEU A 138 -5.31 -9.01 -11.32
CA LEU A 138 -5.45 -7.76 -12.06
C LEU A 138 -5.02 -7.90 -13.54
N PRO A 139 -5.54 -7.06 -14.45
CA PRO A 139 -5.00 -6.89 -15.79
C PRO A 139 -3.48 -6.70 -15.76
N GLN A 140 -2.76 -7.31 -16.70
CA GLN A 140 -1.28 -7.42 -16.72
C GLN A 140 -0.55 -6.07 -16.59
N GLU A 141 -1.23 -4.99 -16.97
CA GLU A 141 -0.81 -3.59 -16.96
C GLU A 141 -0.71 -2.95 -15.55
N TRP A 142 -1.40 -3.48 -14.53
CA TRP A 142 -1.33 -2.97 -13.15
C TRP A 142 -0.50 -3.86 -12.21
N ARG A 143 0.17 -4.89 -12.75
CA ARG A 143 0.82 -5.98 -12.01
C ARG A 143 2.09 -5.57 -11.23
N GLN A 144 2.57 -4.34 -11.35
CA GLN A 144 3.93 -3.98 -10.91
C GLN A 144 4.03 -2.86 -9.87
N ILE A 145 2.93 -2.19 -9.49
CA ILE A 145 3.07 -0.88 -8.82
C ILE A 145 2.79 -0.93 -7.31
N PHE A 146 2.04 -1.91 -6.79
CA PHE A 146 1.57 -1.82 -5.40
C PHE A 146 1.65 -3.14 -4.64
N SER A 147 2.45 -3.16 -3.57
CA SER A 147 2.38 -4.15 -2.49
C SER A 147 1.58 -3.51 -1.35
N TYR A 148 0.38 -4.03 -1.10
CA TYR A 148 -0.44 -3.58 0.02
C TYR A 148 -0.34 -4.58 1.16
N ARG A 149 -0.33 -4.10 2.41
CA ARG A 149 -0.50 -4.94 3.59
C ARG A 149 -1.89 -4.71 4.15
N LEU A 150 -2.65 -5.77 4.33
CA LEU A 150 -3.92 -5.73 5.04
C LEU A 150 -3.67 -6.23 6.46
N ALA A 151 -3.72 -5.30 7.41
CA ALA A 151 -3.85 -5.64 8.81
C ALA A 151 -5.34 -5.86 9.10
N VAL A 152 -5.69 -7.06 9.56
CA VAL A 152 -7.05 -7.38 9.96
C VAL A 152 -7.05 -7.52 11.47
N GLU A 153 -7.72 -6.59 12.15
CA GLU A 153 -8.07 -6.76 13.55
C GLU A 153 -9.43 -7.44 13.60
N ALA A 154 -9.43 -8.75 13.85
CA ALA A 154 -10.66 -9.47 14.16
C ALA A 154 -11.03 -9.15 15.61
N VAL A 155 -12.03 -8.31 15.81
CA VAL A 155 -12.69 -8.19 17.11
C VAL A 155 -13.60 -9.41 17.25
N CYS A 156 -13.19 -10.36 18.09
CA CYS A 156 -14.01 -11.50 18.48
C CYS A 156 -15.23 -11.05 19.31
#